data_AF-A0A3G1KUE5-F1
#
_entry.id   AF-A0A3G1KUE5-F1
#
_cell.length_a   1.000
_cell.length_b   1.000
_cell.length_c   1.000
_cell.angle_alpha   90.00
_cell.angle_beta   90.00
_cell.angle_gamma   90.00
#
_symmetry.space_group_name_H-M   'P 1'
#
loop_
_entity.id
_entity.type
_entity.pdbx_description
1 polymer ?
#
loop_
_entity_poly.entity_id
_entity_poly.type
_entity_poly.pdbx_seq_one_letter_code
_entity_poly.pdbx_strand_id
1 'polypeptide(L)'
;MRFDYLSEEQLAQVHEASLDLLKRVGIGTQSQRLKELLLDHGCKEKGNRVVFTQDVIDKGLKTAPSSFQLYGRKDGYVLDIGKKKAYCQTLVGAPSVIDLETGQRRDTLMQDLADITRLADALDHVHIISPSFPRDVPQEIILTLETATLLRNSSKPFSICVESCREMKYILEILIAAAGSEKALKEKPLATLPVSPVSPLEYGLHPAEAMLDIVAAGIPLGVEPSPTMGATGPMTVVGCTAMHNAEMLAGVIAAQLYRPGAPVTMSSRTGFMDMRTGLCLWAAPEFGLAALAANQLARYYQIPCAPGGYSGASKIADAQSAYEHMYNALVQGLGGVDIIGSAGSLDNALIKCYVMLVIDNEISALVQRTIKEVEVNEDKLAVNVVAEVIENQGNFLEHKHTRKQLRAGELWVPGISQRQTFEQWAVKGEKLEDIARQRAKELLATHQVLPLDDEVEKEFDRIIAAAKADLT
;
A
#
# COMPACT_ATOMS: atom_id res chain seq x y z
N MET A 1 13.67 -11.46 10.00
CA MET A 1 14.57 -10.37 10.49
C MET A 1 13.71 -9.32 11.17
N ARG A 2 14.13 -8.76 12.31
CA ARG A 2 13.29 -7.84 13.12
C ARG A 2 14.08 -6.57 13.44
N PHE A 3 13.84 -5.50 12.68
CA PHE A 3 14.30 -4.16 13.03
C PHE A 3 13.20 -3.44 13.82
N ASP A 4 13.51 -3.15 15.08
CA ASP A 4 12.61 -2.46 16.01
C ASP A 4 13.20 -1.08 16.33
N TYR A 5 12.45 -0.02 16.00
CA TYR A 5 12.89 1.38 16.21
C TYR A 5 12.70 1.84 17.64
N LEU A 6 11.54 1.56 18.22
CA LEU A 6 11.23 1.76 19.63
C LEU A 6 11.55 0.50 20.43
N SER A 7 12.09 0.68 21.64
CA SER A 7 12.16 -0.39 22.64
C SER A 7 10.76 -0.82 23.08
N GLU A 8 10.64 -1.97 23.74
CA GLU A 8 9.34 -2.45 24.25
C GLU A 8 8.70 -1.46 25.25
N GLU A 9 9.51 -0.83 26.11
CA GLU A 9 9.05 0.19 27.05
C GLU A 9 8.56 1.45 26.32
N GLN A 10 9.32 1.93 25.32
CA GLN A 10 8.92 3.09 24.51
C GLN A 10 7.65 2.80 23.72
N LEU A 11 7.53 1.59 23.14
CA LEU A 11 6.34 1.18 22.40
C LEU A 11 5.11 1.16 23.31
N ALA A 12 5.24 0.65 24.54
CA ALA A 12 4.18 0.66 25.54
C ALA A 12 3.77 2.10 25.93
N GLN A 13 4.73 3.03 26.08
CA GLN A 13 4.41 4.44 26.33
C GLN A 13 3.62 5.08 25.19
N VAL A 14 3.97 4.79 23.93
CA VAL A 14 3.24 5.30 22.76
C VAL A 14 1.85 4.68 22.65
N HIS A 15 1.73 3.38 22.94
CA HIS A 15 0.44 2.70 23.05
C HIS A 15 -0.46 3.38 24.09
N GLU A 16 0.02 3.53 25.32
CA GLU A 16 -0.76 4.17 26.40
C GLU A 16 -1.13 5.61 26.07
N ALA A 17 -0.23 6.38 25.46
CA ALA A 17 -0.54 7.73 24.99
C ALA A 17 -1.66 7.72 23.93
N SER A 18 -1.66 6.74 23.02
CA SER A 18 -2.73 6.57 22.03
C SER A 18 -4.07 6.26 22.70
N LEU A 19 -4.07 5.38 23.70
CA LEU A 19 -5.28 5.05 24.46
C LEU A 19 -5.78 6.24 25.29
N ASP A 20 -4.88 7.01 25.89
CA ASP A 20 -5.23 8.22 26.65
C ASP A 20 -5.92 9.26 25.75
N LEU A 21 -5.43 9.43 24.52
CA LEU A 21 -6.09 10.28 23.52
C LEU A 21 -7.51 9.81 23.22
N LEU A 22 -7.73 8.52 22.98
CA LEU A 22 -9.08 7.98 22.74
C LEU A 22 -10.01 8.14 23.96
N LYS A 23 -9.49 7.93 25.18
CA LYS A 23 -10.26 8.02 26.43
C LYS A 23 -10.58 9.46 26.84
N ARG A 24 -9.67 10.40 26.64
CA ARG A 24 -9.82 11.80 27.11
C ARG A 24 -10.32 12.77 26.05
N VAL A 25 -9.86 12.60 24.81
CA VAL A 25 -10.14 13.50 23.68
C VAL A 25 -11.19 12.88 22.76
N GLY A 26 -11.04 11.59 22.45
CA GLY A 26 -11.97 10.87 21.56
C GLY A 26 -11.91 11.37 20.11
N ILE A 27 -12.86 10.92 19.30
CA ILE A 27 -13.01 11.34 17.90
C ILE A 27 -14.20 12.28 17.71
N GLY A 28 -14.11 13.21 16.77
CA GLY A 28 -15.28 13.89 16.25
C GLY A 28 -15.84 13.15 15.03
N THR A 29 -17.15 13.24 14.81
CA THR A 29 -17.78 12.70 13.60
C THR A 29 -19.09 13.42 13.29
N GLN A 30 -19.37 13.53 12.00
CA GLN A 30 -20.66 14.00 11.48
C GLN A 30 -21.57 12.82 11.05
N SER A 31 -21.06 11.59 11.08
CA SER A 31 -21.87 10.40 10.81
C SER A 31 -22.66 10.00 12.06
N GLN A 32 -23.97 10.09 11.95
CA GLN A 32 -24.86 9.63 13.01
C GLN A 32 -24.78 8.11 13.19
N ARG A 33 -24.61 7.34 12.09
CA ARG A 33 -24.43 5.88 12.14
C ARG A 33 -23.20 5.48 12.94
N LEU A 34 -22.06 6.14 12.71
CA LEU A 34 -20.84 5.87 13.47
C LEU A 34 -20.99 6.28 14.93
N LYS A 35 -21.59 7.45 15.19
CA LYS A 35 -21.83 7.93 16.56
C LYS A 35 -22.70 6.95 17.35
N GLU A 36 -23.85 6.56 16.81
CA GLU A 36 -24.79 5.62 17.44
C GLU A 36 -24.14 4.26 17.69
N LEU A 37 -23.45 3.70 16.68
CA LEU A 37 -22.71 2.45 16.82
C LEU A 37 -21.76 2.49 18.03
N LEU A 38 -20.97 3.55 18.16
CA LEU A 38 -20.00 3.68 19.26
C LEU A 38 -20.69 3.83 20.62
N LEU A 39 -21.75 4.64 20.70
CA LEU A 39 -22.49 4.87 21.95
C LEU A 39 -23.22 3.60 22.43
N ASP A 40 -23.85 2.87 21.51
CA ASP A 40 -24.55 1.60 21.80
C ASP A 40 -23.60 0.53 22.36
N HIS A 41 -22.32 0.62 22.01
CA HIS A 41 -21.28 -0.28 22.49
C HIS A 41 -20.59 0.19 23.78
N GLY A 42 -20.96 1.35 24.33
CA GLY A 42 -20.48 1.83 25.62
C GLY A 42 -19.44 2.95 25.55
N CYS A 43 -19.17 3.52 24.37
CA CYS A 43 -18.50 4.82 24.29
C CYS A 43 -19.39 5.91 24.89
N LYS A 44 -18.80 7.07 25.21
CA LYS A 44 -19.52 8.20 25.81
C LYS A 44 -19.37 9.44 24.97
N GLU A 45 -20.34 10.33 25.05
CA GLU A 45 -20.22 11.66 24.49
C GLU A 45 -19.57 12.61 25.51
N LYS A 46 -18.62 13.42 25.05
CA LYS A 46 -17.96 14.46 25.83
C LYS A 46 -17.84 15.72 24.97
N GLY A 47 -18.70 16.70 25.22
CA GLY A 47 -18.85 17.85 24.32
C GLY A 47 -19.41 17.39 22.97
N ASN A 48 -18.70 17.68 21.88
CA ASN A 48 -19.07 17.28 20.52
C ASN A 48 -18.29 16.04 20.01
N ARG A 49 -17.68 15.27 20.91
CA ARG A 49 -16.78 14.15 20.57
C ARG A 49 -17.24 12.86 21.26
N VAL A 50 -16.91 11.74 20.63
CA VAL A 50 -17.12 10.39 21.17
C VAL A 50 -15.82 9.89 21.79
N VAL A 51 -15.83 9.66 23.10
CA VAL A 51 -14.69 9.11 23.85
C VAL A 51 -14.88 7.62 24.11
N PHE A 52 -13.78 6.88 24.04
CA PHE A 52 -13.78 5.43 24.18
C PHE A 52 -13.57 5.03 25.64
N THR A 53 -14.16 3.90 26.04
CA THR A 53 -13.88 3.27 27.32
C THR A 53 -12.84 2.15 27.14
N GLN A 54 -12.17 1.76 28.23
CA GLN A 54 -11.20 0.66 28.17
C GLN A 54 -11.86 -0.63 27.67
N ASP A 55 -13.05 -0.96 28.18
CA ASP A 55 -13.81 -2.14 27.77
C ASP A 55 -14.11 -2.17 26.27
N VAL A 56 -14.45 -1.01 25.67
CA VAL A 56 -14.69 -0.91 24.22
C VAL A 56 -13.41 -1.10 23.43
N ILE A 57 -12.30 -0.50 23.87
CA ILE A 57 -10.98 -0.65 23.23
C ILE A 57 -10.57 -2.12 23.25
N ASP A 58 -10.61 -2.76 24.42
CA ASP A 58 -10.21 -4.15 24.59
C ASP A 58 -11.08 -5.10 23.75
N LYS A 59 -12.40 -4.84 23.70
CA LYS A 59 -13.34 -5.60 22.87
C LYS A 59 -13.03 -5.45 21.37
N GLY A 60 -12.78 -4.23 20.91
CA GLY A 60 -12.48 -3.96 19.51
C GLY A 60 -11.20 -4.66 19.06
N LEU A 61 -10.11 -4.52 19.83
CA LEU A 61 -8.81 -5.10 19.47
C LEU A 61 -8.80 -6.63 19.51
N LYS A 62 -9.59 -7.24 20.40
CA LYS A 62 -9.60 -8.70 20.57
C LYS A 62 -10.06 -9.49 19.33
N THR A 63 -10.89 -8.88 18.48
CA THR A 63 -11.54 -9.59 17.36
C THR A 63 -10.94 -9.28 16.00
N ALA A 64 -10.03 -8.31 15.92
CA ALA A 64 -9.32 -8.00 14.67
C ALA A 64 -8.47 -9.20 14.23
N PRO A 65 -8.62 -9.68 12.98
CA PRO A 65 -7.86 -10.82 12.50
C PRO A 65 -6.39 -10.44 12.25
N SER A 66 -5.48 -11.35 12.60
CA SER A 66 -4.04 -11.12 12.40
C SER A 66 -3.51 -11.43 11.01
N SER A 67 -4.36 -12.04 10.17
CA SER A 67 -4.07 -12.24 8.76
C SER A 67 -5.36 -12.50 7.99
N PHE A 68 -5.34 -12.22 6.70
CA PHE A 68 -6.40 -12.54 5.75
C PHE A 68 -5.81 -12.71 4.34
N GLN A 69 -6.60 -13.25 3.42
CA GLN A 69 -6.18 -13.43 2.04
C GLN A 69 -6.83 -12.37 1.14
N LEU A 70 -6.04 -11.86 0.19
CA LEU A 70 -6.47 -10.95 -0.86
C LEU A 70 -6.23 -11.60 -2.22
N TYR A 71 -7.22 -11.54 -3.12
CA TYR A 71 -7.24 -12.36 -4.33
C TYR A 71 -7.17 -11.51 -5.59
N GLY A 72 -6.43 -11.99 -6.59
CA GLY A 72 -6.60 -11.53 -7.96
C GLY A 72 -7.75 -12.28 -8.65
N ARG A 73 -8.15 -11.79 -9.84
CA ARG A 73 -9.07 -12.50 -10.74
C ARG A 73 -8.43 -13.76 -11.32
N LYS A 74 -7.11 -13.77 -11.48
CA LYS A 74 -6.37 -14.93 -11.98
C LYS A 74 -6.32 -16.02 -10.92
N ASP A 75 -6.71 -17.24 -11.30
CA ASP A 75 -6.62 -18.41 -10.42
C ASP A 75 -5.20 -18.58 -9.85
N GLY A 76 -5.14 -18.77 -8.53
CA GLY A 76 -3.90 -18.94 -7.79
C GLY A 76 -3.16 -17.65 -7.44
N TYR A 77 -3.62 -16.46 -7.89
CA TYR A 77 -3.06 -15.19 -7.43
C TYR A 77 -3.65 -14.82 -6.06
N VAL A 78 -2.97 -15.24 -4.99
CA VAL A 78 -3.39 -15.02 -3.59
C VAL A 78 -2.26 -14.37 -2.81
N LEU A 79 -2.58 -13.27 -2.12
CA LEU A 79 -1.67 -12.58 -1.23
C LEU A 79 -2.07 -12.86 0.23
N ASP A 80 -1.10 -13.32 1.03
CA ASP A 80 -1.32 -13.59 2.45
C ASP A 80 -0.97 -12.35 3.28
N ILE A 81 -1.96 -11.50 3.52
CA ILE A 81 -1.81 -10.28 4.32
C ILE A 81 -1.68 -10.66 5.80
N GLY A 82 -0.71 -10.10 6.52
CA GLY A 82 -0.35 -10.48 7.90
C GLY A 82 0.85 -11.43 8.00
N LYS A 83 1.49 -11.77 6.86
CA LYS A 83 2.67 -12.64 6.79
C LYS A 83 3.99 -11.90 6.53
N LYS A 84 3.98 -10.57 6.66
CA LYS A 84 5.20 -9.72 6.61
C LYS A 84 5.96 -9.87 5.30
N LYS A 85 5.23 -9.96 4.19
CA LYS A 85 5.75 -10.24 2.85
C LYS A 85 6.20 -8.98 2.09
N ALA A 86 5.96 -7.79 2.66
CA ALA A 86 6.25 -6.50 2.03
C ALA A 86 5.73 -6.43 0.58
N TYR A 87 4.45 -6.75 0.39
CA TYR A 87 3.81 -6.65 -0.92
C TYR A 87 3.81 -5.20 -1.41
N CYS A 88 4.33 -4.98 -2.62
CA CYS A 88 4.32 -3.66 -3.24
C CYS A 88 2.92 -3.27 -3.74
N GLN A 89 2.48 -2.07 -3.38
CA GLN A 89 1.26 -1.43 -3.86
C GLN A 89 1.60 -0.14 -4.61
N THR A 90 0.96 0.09 -5.77
CA THR A 90 1.16 1.32 -6.56
C THR A 90 0.61 2.56 -5.86
N LEU A 91 1.06 3.74 -6.28
CA LEU A 91 0.51 5.02 -5.82
C LEU A 91 -1.00 5.14 -6.06
N VAL A 92 -1.70 5.64 -5.03
CA VAL A 92 -3.12 6.01 -5.02
C VAL A 92 -3.25 7.50 -5.33
N GLY A 93 -4.23 7.88 -6.13
CA GLY A 93 -4.78 9.25 -6.15
C GLY A 93 -3.96 10.33 -6.86
N ALA A 94 -2.94 9.96 -7.65
CA ALA A 94 -2.10 10.95 -8.32
C ALA A 94 -2.88 11.75 -9.39
N PRO A 95 -3.00 13.09 -9.28
CA PRO A 95 -3.69 13.91 -10.27
C PRO A 95 -2.82 14.22 -11.51
N SER A 96 -1.50 14.03 -11.40
CA SER A 96 -0.55 14.26 -12.48
C SER A 96 0.20 12.99 -12.85
N VAL A 97 0.68 12.94 -14.09
CA VAL A 97 1.50 11.87 -14.65
C VAL A 97 2.75 12.45 -15.32
N ILE A 98 3.87 11.72 -15.28
CA ILE A 98 4.97 11.95 -16.23
C ILE A 98 4.69 11.11 -17.46
N ASP A 99 4.43 11.78 -18.58
CA ASP A 99 4.14 11.15 -19.85
C ASP A 99 5.31 10.28 -20.33
N LEU A 100 5.02 9.03 -20.71
CA LEU A 100 6.04 8.03 -21.04
C LEU A 100 6.85 8.39 -22.30
N GLU A 101 6.23 9.11 -23.25
CA GLU A 101 6.85 9.47 -24.53
C GLU A 101 7.63 10.79 -24.44
N THR A 102 7.00 11.81 -23.87
CA THR A 102 7.55 13.18 -23.84
C THR A 102 8.37 13.49 -22.59
N GLY A 103 8.20 12.71 -21.52
CA GLY A 103 8.81 12.98 -20.21
C GLY A 103 8.27 14.23 -19.51
N GLN A 104 7.19 14.83 -20.02
CA GLN A 104 6.59 16.04 -19.45
C GLN A 104 5.53 15.69 -18.39
N ARG A 105 5.43 16.54 -17.38
CA ARG A 105 4.32 16.49 -16.42
C ARG A 105 3.04 17.03 -17.06
N ARG A 106 1.96 16.28 -16.96
CA ARG A 106 0.61 16.72 -17.35
C ARG A 106 -0.46 16.13 -16.42
N ASP A 107 -1.70 16.56 -16.59
CA ASP A 107 -2.83 15.95 -15.93
C ASP A 107 -2.98 14.47 -16.34
N THR A 108 -3.34 13.65 -15.37
CA THR A 108 -3.69 12.25 -15.59
C THR A 108 -4.98 12.16 -16.40
N LEU A 109 -4.99 11.32 -17.42
CA LEU A 109 -6.18 10.98 -18.20
C LEU A 109 -6.65 9.55 -17.90
N MET A 110 -7.88 9.20 -18.27
CA MET A 110 -8.41 7.85 -18.08
C MET A 110 -7.55 6.79 -18.81
N GLN A 111 -7.00 7.15 -19.96
CA GLN A 111 -6.08 6.30 -20.70
C GLN A 111 -4.78 6.02 -19.90
N ASP A 112 -4.26 7.00 -19.17
CA ASP A 112 -3.08 6.77 -18.31
C ASP A 112 -3.40 5.82 -17.16
N LEU A 113 -4.60 5.90 -16.59
CA LEU A 113 -5.03 4.93 -15.59
C LEU A 113 -5.03 3.51 -16.18
N ALA A 114 -5.60 3.32 -17.38
CA ALA A 114 -5.59 2.04 -18.05
C ALA A 114 -4.17 1.54 -18.32
N ASP A 115 -3.31 2.37 -18.91
CA ASP A 115 -1.94 1.99 -19.30
C ASP A 115 -1.06 1.70 -18.07
N ILE A 116 -1.11 2.54 -17.03
CA ILE A 116 -0.34 2.29 -15.79
C ILE A 116 -0.84 1.02 -15.10
N THR A 117 -2.14 0.74 -15.13
CA THR A 117 -2.71 -0.49 -14.57
C THR A 117 -2.18 -1.72 -15.32
N ARG A 118 -2.16 -1.68 -16.67
CA ARG A 118 -1.59 -2.75 -17.49
C ARG A 118 -0.10 -2.94 -17.23
N LEU A 119 0.66 -1.84 -17.12
CA LEU A 119 2.07 -1.90 -16.77
C LEU A 119 2.28 -2.55 -15.40
N ALA A 120 1.51 -2.14 -14.39
CA ALA A 120 1.59 -2.71 -13.05
C ALA A 120 1.17 -4.20 -13.01
N ASP A 121 0.19 -4.63 -13.81
CA ASP A 121 -0.18 -6.04 -13.97
C ASP A 121 0.98 -6.87 -14.57
N ALA A 122 1.77 -6.28 -15.46
CA ALA A 122 2.93 -6.92 -16.10
C ALA A 122 4.19 -7.03 -15.21
N LEU A 123 4.27 -6.28 -14.11
CA LEU A 123 5.45 -6.20 -13.24
C LEU A 123 5.39 -7.23 -12.11
N ASP A 124 6.36 -8.15 -12.05
CA ASP A 124 6.34 -9.30 -11.12
C ASP A 124 6.37 -8.92 -9.63
N HIS A 125 7.01 -7.80 -9.29
CA HIS A 125 7.16 -7.34 -7.91
C HIS A 125 6.21 -6.19 -7.55
N VAL A 126 5.22 -5.89 -8.40
CA VAL A 126 4.07 -5.04 -8.06
C VAL A 126 2.86 -5.94 -7.85
N HIS A 127 2.27 -5.93 -6.65
CA HIS A 127 1.34 -6.98 -6.22
C HIS A 127 -0.10 -6.46 -6.10
N ILE A 128 -0.26 -5.20 -5.68
CA ILE A 128 -1.56 -4.55 -5.47
C ILE A 128 -1.59 -3.27 -6.30
N ILE A 129 -2.69 -3.04 -7.02
CA ILE A 129 -2.81 -1.88 -7.91
C ILE A 129 -3.84 -0.90 -7.34
N SER A 130 -3.53 0.38 -7.41
CA SER A 130 -4.36 1.49 -6.97
C SER A 130 -4.54 2.50 -8.09
N PRO A 131 -5.70 3.18 -8.15
CA PRO A 131 -5.99 4.11 -9.23
C PRO A 131 -5.18 5.41 -9.09
N SER A 132 -4.83 6.01 -10.23
CA SER A 132 -4.55 7.45 -10.35
C SER A 132 -5.86 8.22 -10.45
N PHE A 133 -5.86 9.56 -10.34
CA PHE A 133 -7.06 10.40 -10.46
C PHE A 133 -7.16 11.08 -11.83
N PRO A 134 -7.97 10.54 -12.78
CA PRO A 134 -8.13 11.13 -14.10
C PRO A 134 -8.91 12.45 -14.04
N ARG A 135 -8.47 13.43 -14.84
CA ARG A 135 -9.04 14.79 -14.88
C ARG A 135 -9.98 15.02 -16.07
N ASP A 136 -10.07 14.05 -16.98
CA ASP A 136 -10.88 14.07 -18.21
C ASP A 136 -12.27 13.41 -18.04
N VAL A 137 -12.71 13.17 -16.80
CA VAL A 137 -13.98 12.50 -16.48
C VAL A 137 -14.77 13.24 -15.38
N PRO A 138 -16.10 13.03 -15.26
CA PRO A 138 -16.89 13.59 -14.17
C PRO A 138 -16.38 13.13 -12.81
N GLN A 139 -16.12 14.07 -11.91
CA GLN A 139 -15.43 13.80 -10.64
C GLN A 139 -16.37 13.17 -9.60
N GLU A 140 -17.69 13.28 -9.79
CA GLU A 140 -18.73 12.75 -8.91
C GLU A 140 -18.95 11.24 -9.04
N ILE A 141 -18.40 10.62 -10.09
CA ILE A 141 -18.43 9.16 -10.34
C ILE A 141 -17.01 8.61 -10.60
N ILE A 142 -15.99 9.31 -10.14
CA ILE A 142 -14.60 9.00 -10.48
C ILE A 142 -14.19 7.62 -9.94
N LEU A 143 -14.55 7.29 -8.70
CA LEU A 143 -14.20 6.01 -8.07
C LEU A 143 -14.88 4.84 -8.78
N THR A 144 -16.11 5.06 -9.26
CA THR A 144 -16.85 4.09 -10.09
C THR A 144 -16.10 3.79 -11.39
N LEU A 145 -15.68 4.84 -12.10
CA LEU A 145 -14.92 4.72 -13.36
C LEU A 145 -13.54 4.11 -13.15
N GLU A 146 -12.85 4.49 -12.07
CA GLU A 146 -11.56 3.95 -11.68
C GLU A 146 -11.65 2.45 -11.40
N THR A 147 -12.62 2.04 -10.59
CA THR A 147 -12.83 0.63 -10.22
C THR A 147 -13.05 -0.25 -11.46
N ALA A 148 -13.93 0.18 -12.38
CA ALA A 148 -14.15 -0.55 -13.64
C ALA A 148 -12.90 -0.59 -14.51
N THR A 149 -12.17 0.53 -14.61
CA THR A 149 -10.94 0.62 -15.42
C THR A 149 -9.84 -0.28 -14.88
N LEU A 150 -9.68 -0.35 -13.56
CA LEU A 150 -8.74 -1.25 -12.91
C LEU A 150 -9.02 -2.72 -13.26
N LEU A 151 -10.28 -3.15 -13.11
CA LEU A 151 -10.70 -4.53 -13.36
C LEU A 151 -10.58 -4.94 -14.83
N ARG A 152 -10.80 -3.99 -15.76
CA ARG A 152 -10.58 -4.17 -17.21
C ARG A 152 -9.11 -4.37 -17.56
N ASN A 153 -8.21 -3.74 -16.81
CA ASN A 153 -6.80 -3.61 -17.17
C ASN A 153 -5.83 -4.37 -16.25
N SER A 154 -6.34 -5.15 -15.30
CA SER A 154 -5.53 -6.00 -14.43
C SER A 154 -6.30 -7.22 -13.93
N SER A 155 -5.53 -8.27 -13.62
CA SER A 155 -6.01 -9.47 -12.93
C SER A 155 -5.49 -9.59 -11.50
N LYS A 156 -4.62 -8.66 -11.06
CA LYS A 156 -4.12 -8.54 -9.68
C LYS A 156 -5.16 -7.91 -8.73
N PRO A 157 -5.03 -8.10 -7.41
CA PRO A 157 -5.86 -7.43 -6.43
C PRO A 157 -5.66 -5.91 -6.42
N PHE A 158 -6.66 -5.21 -5.91
CA PHE A 158 -6.70 -3.76 -5.90
C PHE A 158 -6.71 -3.15 -4.49
N SER A 159 -6.33 -1.89 -4.41
CA SER A 159 -6.60 -1.05 -3.25
C SER A 159 -7.21 0.27 -3.73
N ILE A 160 -8.49 0.46 -3.44
CA ILE A 160 -9.32 1.56 -3.98
C ILE A 160 -9.74 2.45 -2.81
N CYS A 161 -9.13 3.63 -2.72
CA CYS A 161 -9.46 4.58 -1.65
C CYS A 161 -10.87 5.14 -1.85
N VAL A 162 -11.71 5.01 -0.83
CA VAL A 162 -13.09 5.48 -0.86
C VAL A 162 -13.20 6.75 -0.03
N GLU A 163 -13.26 7.89 -0.72
CA GLU A 163 -13.42 9.20 -0.08
C GLU A 163 -14.90 9.54 0.18
N SER A 164 -15.81 8.94 -0.60
CA SER A 164 -17.24 9.26 -0.59
C SER A 164 -18.12 8.01 -0.51
N CYS A 165 -19.03 7.97 0.47
CA CYS A 165 -20.04 6.93 0.56
C CYS A 165 -21.06 6.97 -0.61
N ARG A 166 -21.14 8.06 -1.38
CA ARG A 166 -22.13 8.20 -2.47
C ARG A 166 -21.91 7.20 -3.59
N GLU A 167 -20.65 6.93 -3.91
CA GLU A 167 -20.26 6.00 -4.97
C GLU A 167 -20.15 4.56 -4.48
N MET A 168 -20.21 4.33 -3.15
CA MET A 168 -19.97 3.02 -2.55
C MET A 168 -20.87 1.94 -3.14
N LYS A 169 -22.15 2.25 -3.39
CA LYS A 169 -23.08 1.30 -4.04
C LYS A 169 -22.58 0.83 -5.41
N TYR A 170 -22.03 1.74 -6.21
CA TYR A 170 -21.56 1.43 -7.57
C TYR A 170 -20.23 0.69 -7.55
N ILE A 171 -19.33 1.06 -6.64
CA ILE A 171 -18.07 0.34 -6.41
C ILE A 171 -18.37 -1.12 -6.02
N LEU A 172 -19.33 -1.33 -5.10
CA LEU A 172 -19.76 -2.68 -4.70
C LEU A 172 -20.38 -3.45 -5.86
N GLU A 173 -21.28 -2.85 -6.64
CA GLU A 173 -21.89 -3.51 -7.80
C GLU A 173 -20.83 -3.98 -8.81
N ILE A 174 -19.83 -3.14 -9.11
CA ILE A 174 -18.72 -3.50 -10.02
C ILE A 174 -17.88 -4.65 -9.45
N LEU A 175 -17.51 -4.60 -8.16
CA LEU A 175 -16.73 -5.66 -7.53
C LEU A 175 -17.51 -6.99 -7.45
N ILE A 176 -18.82 -6.92 -7.20
CA ILE A 176 -19.72 -8.09 -7.17
C ILE A 176 -19.83 -8.71 -8.56
N ALA A 177 -20.02 -7.88 -9.60
CA ALA A 177 -20.07 -8.35 -10.98
C ALA A 177 -18.75 -9.03 -11.38
N ALA A 178 -17.60 -8.46 -11.01
CA ALA A 178 -16.30 -9.06 -11.27
C ALA A 178 -16.04 -10.37 -10.50
N ALA A 179 -16.54 -10.48 -9.27
CA ALA A 179 -16.43 -11.68 -8.44
C ALA A 179 -17.48 -12.75 -8.79
N GLY A 180 -18.51 -12.38 -9.55
CA GLY A 180 -19.65 -13.23 -9.94
C GLY A 180 -20.79 -13.29 -8.92
N SER A 181 -20.56 -12.95 -7.66
CA SER A 181 -21.61 -12.77 -6.64
C SER A 181 -21.08 -12.09 -5.38
N GLU A 182 -21.99 -11.57 -4.56
CA GLU A 182 -21.64 -11.00 -3.24
C GLU A 182 -20.98 -12.05 -2.32
N LYS A 183 -21.46 -13.30 -2.37
CA LYS A 183 -20.87 -14.40 -1.61
C LYS A 183 -19.44 -14.68 -2.06
N ALA A 184 -19.20 -14.76 -3.37
CA ALA A 184 -17.88 -14.98 -3.93
C ALA A 184 -16.91 -13.84 -3.57
N LEU A 185 -17.37 -12.58 -3.62
CA LEU A 185 -16.56 -11.43 -3.23
C LEU A 185 -16.16 -11.47 -1.74
N LYS A 186 -17.08 -11.87 -0.85
CA LYS A 186 -16.78 -12.03 0.59
C LYS A 186 -15.80 -13.16 0.88
N GLU A 187 -15.91 -14.27 0.16
CA GLU A 187 -15.01 -15.42 0.32
C GLU A 187 -13.63 -15.16 -0.30
N LYS A 188 -13.58 -14.44 -1.43
CA LYS A 188 -12.37 -14.10 -2.18
C LYS A 188 -12.35 -12.62 -2.54
N PRO A 189 -12.00 -11.73 -1.58
CA PRO A 189 -12.00 -10.29 -1.83
C PRO A 189 -10.98 -9.92 -2.91
N LEU A 190 -11.45 -9.20 -3.93
CA LEU A 190 -10.64 -8.72 -5.05
C LEU A 190 -9.94 -7.39 -4.76
N ALA A 191 -10.36 -6.69 -3.71
CA ALA A 191 -9.85 -5.39 -3.34
C ALA A 191 -9.84 -5.20 -1.82
N THR A 192 -8.92 -4.35 -1.36
CA THR A 192 -9.07 -3.63 -0.09
C THR A 192 -9.67 -2.25 -0.40
N LEU A 193 -10.56 -1.78 0.47
CA LEU A 193 -11.15 -0.46 0.35
C LEU A 193 -10.67 0.39 1.52
N PRO A 194 -9.55 1.12 1.38
CA PRO A 194 -9.10 2.02 2.42
C PRO A 194 -9.96 3.28 2.51
N VAL A 195 -10.07 3.82 3.72
CA VAL A 195 -10.70 5.10 4.04
C VAL A 195 -9.75 5.97 4.84
N SER A 196 -9.67 7.24 4.47
CA SER A 196 -8.84 8.25 5.13
C SER A 196 -9.70 9.07 6.10
N PRO A 197 -9.60 8.86 7.43
CA PRO A 197 -10.11 9.83 8.40
C PRO A 197 -9.36 11.16 8.30
N VAL A 198 -9.98 12.22 8.81
CA VAL A 198 -9.45 13.58 8.76
C VAL A 198 -8.69 13.87 10.05
N SER A 199 -7.38 14.05 9.95
CA SER A 199 -6.58 14.44 11.12
C SER A 199 -6.77 15.93 11.44
N PRO A 200 -6.82 16.33 12.73
CA PRO A 200 -6.65 15.49 13.92
C PRO A 200 -7.96 14.88 14.46
N LEU A 201 -7.98 13.55 14.62
CA LEU A 201 -8.98 12.76 15.35
C LEU A 201 -10.43 12.99 14.87
N GLU A 202 -10.67 13.13 13.57
CA GLU A 202 -12.01 13.36 13.01
C GLU A 202 -12.36 12.27 11.98
N TYR A 203 -13.55 11.70 12.11
CA TYR A 203 -14.15 10.84 11.10
C TYR A 203 -15.29 11.62 10.44
N GLY A 204 -14.97 12.33 9.35
CA GLY A 204 -15.96 13.09 8.57
C GLY A 204 -17.11 12.21 8.06
N LEU A 205 -18.23 12.83 7.69
CA LEU A 205 -19.45 12.10 7.28
C LEU A 205 -19.15 11.03 6.23
N HIS A 206 -18.52 11.42 5.12
CA HIS A 206 -18.30 10.52 3.99
C HIS A 206 -17.34 9.36 4.28
N PRO A 207 -16.13 9.56 4.84
CA PRO A 207 -15.25 8.46 5.23
C PRO A 207 -15.87 7.54 6.30
N ALA A 208 -16.59 8.09 7.27
CA ALA A 208 -17.23 7.31 8.33
C ALA A 208 -18.34 6.39 7.78
N GLU A 209 -19.20 6.93 6.92
CA GLU A 209 -20.28 6.17 6.27
C GLU A 209 -19.70 5.09 5.35
N ALA A 210 -18.72 5.44 4.52
CA ALA A 210 -18.05 4.50 3.62
C ALA A 210 -17.40 3.35 4.41
N MET A 211 -16.73 3.66 5.52
CA MET A 211 -16.14 2.66 6.42
C MET A 211 -17.17 1.62 6.86
N LEU A 212 -18.35 2.06 7.33
CA LEU A 212 -19.40 1.14 7.77
C LEU A 212 -19.97 0.32 6.63
N ASP A 213 -20.12 0.91 5.44
CA ASP A 213 -20.62 0.22 4.25
C ASP A 213 -19.63 -0.84 3.74
N ILE A 214 -18.32 -0.55 3.77
CA ILE A 214 -17.25 -1.52 3.44
C ILE A 214 -17.29 -2.73 4.38
N VAL A 215 -17.37 -2.48 5.68
CA VAL A 215 -17.41 -3.53 6.71
C VAL A 215 -18.70 -4.36 6.61
N ALA A 216 -19.84 -3.71 6.33
CA ALA A 216 -21.12 -4.37 6.07
C ALA A 216 -21.05 -5.31 4.84
N ALA A 217 -20.41 -4.84 3.77
CA ALA A 217 -20.16 -5.63 2.56
C ALA A 217 -19.17 -6.79 2.78
N GLY A 218 -18.44 -6.82 3.90
CA GLY A 218 -17.48 -7.86 4.22
C GLY A 218 -16.19 -7.78 3.41
N ILE A 219 -15.89 -6.58 2.88
CA ILE A 219 -14.66 -6.31 2.13
C ILE A 219 -13.57 -5.87 3.12
N PRO A 220 -12.30 -6.28 2.94
CA PRO A 220 -11.20 -5.80 3.77
C PRO A 220 -11.09 -4.27 3.78
N LEU A 221 -11.06 -3.69 4.97
CA LEU A 221 -10.97 -2.25 5.21
C LEU A 221 -9.52 -1.84 5.49
N GLY A 222 -9.05 -0.77 4.85
CA GLY A 222 -7.83 -0.06 5.28
C GLY A 222 -8.18 1.19 6.07
N VAL A 223 -7.56 1.41 7.23
CA VAL A 223 -7.72 2.66 7.98
C VAL A 223 -6.44 3.47 7.82
N GLU A 224 -6.50 4.57 7.06
CA GLU A 224 -5.33 5.32 6.57
C GLU A 224 -5.32 6.83 6.87
N PRO A 225 -5.38 7.24 8.15
CA PRO A 225 -5.08 8.61 8.54
C PRO A 225 -3.75 9.12 7.95
N SER A 226 -3.74 10.39 7.55
CA SER A 226 -2.57 11.04 6.95
C SER A 226 -2.20 12.35 7.65
N PRO A 227 -1.88 12.32 8.97
CA PRO A 227 -1.52 13.53 9.69
C PRO A 227 -0.21 14.12 9.17
N THR A 228 -0.16 15.44 9.09
CA THR A 228 1.04 16.20 8.73
C THR A 228 1.65 16.80 9.99
N MET A 229 2.84 16.36 10.35
CA MET A 229 3.60 16.89 11.49
C MET A 229 3.82 18.39 11.34
N GLY A 230 3.46 19.15 12.38
CA GLY A 230 3.54 20.60 12.41
C GLY A 230 2.30 21.33 11.87
N ALA A 231 1.32 20.59 11.34
CA ALA A 231 0.07 21.14 10.83
C ALA A 231 -1.15 20.44 11.42
N THR A 232 -1.53 19.28 10.89
CA THR A 232 -2.67 18.48 11.37
C THR A 232 -2.27 17.47 12.44
N GLY A 233 -0.98 17.35 12.77
CA GLY A 233 -0.47 16.59 13.90
C GLY A 233 0.70 17.28 14.61
N PRO A 234 1.06 16.83 15.83
CA PRO A 234 2.22 17.33 16.55
C PRO A 234 3.51 17.29 15.73
N MET A 235 4.42 18.25 15.96
CA MET A 235 5.70 18.33 15.25
C MET A 235 6.70 17.23 15.64
N THR A 236 6.48 16.53 16.76
CA THR A 236 7.37 15.45 17.20
C THR A 236 6.94 14.12 16.58
N VAL A 237 7.89 13.32 16.09
CA VAL A 237 7.62 12.02 15.46
C VAL A 237 6.76 11.13 16.37
N VAL A 238 7.15 11.03 17.65
CA VAL A 238 6.46 10.17 18.63
C VAL A 238 5.08 10.70 18.99
N GLY A 239 4.92 12.02 19.16
CA GLY A 239 3.62 12.63 19.47
C GLY A 239 2.63 12.49 18.31
N CYS A 240 3.11 12.70 17.08
CA CYS A 240 2.31 12.46 15.89
C CYS A 240 1.96 10.98 15.73
N THR A 241 2.91 10.07 15.96
CA THR A 241 2.68 8.61 15.90
C THR A 241 1.62 8.17 16.92
N ALA A 242 1.61 8.70 18.14
CA ALA A 242 0.58 8.38 19.13
C ALA A 242 -0.82 8.84 18.70
N MET A 243 -0.94 10.07 18.19
CA MET A 243 -2.21 10.61 17.68
C MET A 243 -2.71 9.84 16.46
N HIS A 244 -1.81 9.60 15.52
CA HIS A 244 -2.05 8.82 14.32
C HIS A 244 -2.52 7.40 14.67
N ASN A 245 -1.86 6.75 15.63
CA ASN A 245 -2.27 5.44 16.09
C ASN A 245 -3.66 5.48 16.75
N ALA A 246 -3.99 6.51 17.52
CA ALA A 246 -5.35 6.68 18.04
C ALA A 246 -6.40 6.80 16.92
N GLU A 247 -6.11 7.54 15.84
CA GLU A 247 -6.99 7.63 14.66
C GLU A 247 -7.22 6.26 14.01
N MET A 248 -6.15 5.47 13.80
CA MET A 248 -6.25 4.12 13.25
C MET A 248 -7.04 3.19 14.17
N LEU A 249 -6.76 3.22 15.48
CA LEU A 249 -7.44 2.39 16.46
C LEU A 249 -8.94 2.69 16.53
N ALA A 250 -9.35 3.95 16.42
CA ALA A 250 -10.77 4.30 16.38
C ALA A 250 -11.52 3.63 15.23
N GLY A 251 -10.92 3.60 14.03
CA GLY A 251 -11.50 2.94 12.85
C GLY A 251 -11.49 1.42 12.97
N VAL A 252 -10.40 0.84 13.45
CA VAL A 252 -10.30 -0.61 13.75
C VAL A 252 -11.38 -1.01 14.74
N ILE A 253 -11.50 -0.31 15.87
CA ILE A 253 -12.50 -0.60 16.91
C ILE A 253 -13.90 -0.48 16.31
N ALA A 254 -14.22 0.60 15.61
CA ALA A 254 -15.53 0.78 14.97
C ALA A 254 -15.86 -0.38 14.01
N ALA A 255 -14.92 -0.80 13.16
CA ALA A 255 -15.09 -1.93 12.26
C ALA A 255 -15.37 -3.24 13.02
N GLN A 256 -14.63 -3.50 14.09
CA GLN A 256 -14.80 -4.71 14.90
C GLN A 256 -16.07 -4.71 15.77
N LEU A 257 -16.53 -3.55 16.22
CA LEU A 257 -17.83 -3.42 16.90
C LEU A 257 -18.98 -3.64 15.92
N TYR A 258 -18.87 -3.14 14.69
CA TYR A 258 -19.86 -3.36 13.65
C TYR A 258 -19.92 -4.83 13.20
N ARG A 259 -18.75 -5.43 12.96
CA ARG A 259 -18.61 -6.83 12.53
C ARG A 259 -17.34 -7.45 13.11
N PRO A 260 -17.45 -8.19 14.23
CA PRO A 260 -16.31 -8.89 14.80
C PRO A 260 -15.66 -9.84 13.80
N GLY A 261 -14.33 -9.78 13.65
CA GLY A 261 -13.57 -10.56 12.69
C GLY A 261 -13.47 -9.93 11.29
N ALA A 262 -13.99 -8.72 11.07
CA ALA A 262 -13.81 -8.01 9.80
C ALA A 262 -12.31 -7.83 9.48
N PRO A 263 -11.84 -8.17 8.27
CA PRO A 263 -10.46 -7.94 7.88
C PRO A 263 -10.13 -6.45 7.85
N VAL A 264 -9.09 -6.05 8.57
CA VAL A 264 -8.65 -4.65 8.66
C VAL A 264 -7.14 -4.53 8.51
N THR A 265 -6.67 -3.46 7.90
CA THR A 265 -5.25 -3.06 7.90
C THR A 265 -5.08 -1.69 8.55
N MET A 266 -4.01 -1.52 9.31
CA MET A 266 -3.57 -0.22 9.82
C MET A 266 -2.57 0.38 8.82
N SER A 267 -2.82 1.60 8.36
CA SER A 267 -2.04 2.19 7.27
C SER A 267 -1.47 3.53 7.68
N SER A 268 -0.17 3.54 7.98
CA SER A 268 0.51 4.76 8.42
C SER A 268 0.97 5.64 7.24
N ARG A 269 0.46 6.89 7.19
CA ARG A 269 0.85 7.94 6.25
C ARG A 269 1.23 9.26 6.95
N THR A 270 2.18 9.22 7.87
CA THR A 270 2.63 10.44 8.56
C THR A 270 3.51 11.30 7.64
N GLY A 271 2.95 12.39 7.11
CA GLY A 271 3.71 13.43 6.41
C GLY A 271 4.35 14.43 7.38
N PHE A 272 5.22 15.30 6.86
CA PHE A 272 5.80 16.40 7.63
C PHE A 272 5.73 17.71 6.84
N MET A 273 5.42 18.81 7.53
CA MET A 273 5.40 20.12 6.90
C MET A 273 6.82 20.70 6.85
N ASP A 274 7.30 21.02 5.64
CA ASP A 274 8.44 21.92 5.50
C ASP A 274 8.00 23.32 5.91
N MET A 275 8.42 23.76 7.10
CA MET A 275 8.02 25.05 7.66
C MET A 275 8.47 26.26 6.83
N ARG A 276 9.46 26.10 5.94
CA ARG A 276 9.92 27.17 5.06
C ARG A 276 9.04 27.30 3.81
N THR A 277 8.53 26.19 3.28
CA THR A 277 7.79 26.17 2.02
C THR A 277 6.29 25.94 2.19
N GLY A 278 5.86 25.47 3.36
CA GLY A 278 4.48 25.06 3.64
C GLY A 278 4.08 23.73 3.00
N LEU A 279 5.02 23.03 2.34
CA LEU A 279 4.73 21.78 1.64
C LEU A 279 4.65 20.61 2.63
N CYS A 280 3.65 19.74 2.45
CA CYS A 280 3.65 18.43 3.07
C CYS A 280 4.61 17.53 2.28
N LEU A 281 5.67 17.08 2.94
CA LEU A 281 6.71 16.27 2.34
C LEU A 281 6.56 14.81 2.75
N TRP A 282 6.82 13.93 1.80
CA TRP A 282 6.77 12.47 1.94
C TRP A 282 8.13 11.83 1.61
N ALA A 283 9.21 12.56 1.87
CA ALA A 283 10.55 12.26 1.37
C ALA A 283 11.65 12.26 2.42
N ALA A 284 11.43 12.82 3.61
CA ALA A 284 12.46 12.86 4.64
C ALA A 284 12.49 11.57 5.46
N PRO A 285 13.63 11.28 6.13
CA PRO A 285 13.78 10.12 6.99
C PRO A 285 12.67 9.97 8.04
N GLU A 286 12.13 11.08 8.54
CA GLU A 286 11.04 11.13 9.49
C GLU A 286 9.78 10.40 8.99
N PHE A 287 9.51 10.43 7.68
CA PHE A 287 8.40 9.66 7.07
C PHE A 287 8.60 8.16 7.30
N GLY A 288 9.79 7.64 6.94
CA GLY A 288 10.15 6.25 7.16
C GLY A 288 10.18 5.85 8.64
N LEU A 289 10.70 6.71 9.52
CA LEU A 289 10.77 6.45 10.96
C LEU A 289 9.37 6.43 11.62
N ALA A 290 8.50 7.38 11.28
CA ALA A 290 7.13 7.41 11.78
C ALA A 290 6.32 6.21 11.29
N ALA A 291 6.46 5.85 10.01
CA ALA A 291 5.86 4.64 9.45
C ALA A 291 6.38 3.36 10.14
N LEU A 292 7.68 3.30 10.46
CA LEU A 292 8.26 2.15 11.16
C LEU A 292 7.72 2.04 12.59
N ALA A 293 7.67 3.13 13.35
CA ALA A 293 7.09 3.15 14.70
C ALA A 293 5.61 2.72 14.68
N ALA A 294 4.83 3.21 13.71
CA ALA A 294 3.45 2.80 13.52
C ALA A 294 3.32 1.31 13.14
N ASN A 295 4.21 0.79 12.30
CA ASN A 295 4.26 -0.64 11.97
C ASN A 295 4.59 -1.49 13.21
N GLN A 296 5.49 -1.03 14.09
CA GLN A 296 5.73 -1.72 15.36
C GLN A 296 4.47 -1.81 16.22
N LEU A 297 3.66 -0.74 16.29
CA LEU A 297 2.37 -0.72 16.99
C LEU A 297 1.35 -1.66 16.35
N ALA A 298 1.21 -1.63 15.02
CA ALA A 298 0.32 -2.55 14.31
C ALA A 298 0.65 -4.03 14.61
N ARG A 299 1.94 -4.40 14.62
CA ARG A 299 2.38 -5.74 15.02
C ARG A 299 2.13 -6.03 16.50
N TYR A 300 2.21 -5.03 17.39
CA TYR A 300 1.85 -5.18 18.80
C TYR A 300 0.37 -5.55 18.97
N TYR A 301 -0.52 -4.97 18.16
CA TYR A 301 -1.94 -5.36 18.10
C TYR A 301 -2.19 -6.63 17.27
N GLN A 302 -1.15 -7.19 16.64
CA GLN A 302 -1.25 -8.26 15.66
C GLN A 302 -2.18 -7.93 14.49
N ILE A 303 -2.23 -6.66 14.06
CA ILE A 303 -3.03 -6.23 12.91
C ILE A 303 -2.10 -5.99 11.71
N PRO A 304 -2.44 -6.47 10.49
CA PRO A 304 -1.60 -6.23 9.33
C PRO A 304 -1.41 -4.74 9.03
N CYS A 305 -0.23 -4.38 8.53
CA CYS A 305 0.17 -2.99 8.32
C CYS A 305 0.45 -2.67 6.84
N ALA A 306 -0.11 -1.56 6.34
CA ALA A 306 0.06 -1.11 4.95
C ALA A 306 0.45 0.38 4.83
N PRO A 307 1.64 0.78 5.32
CA PRO A 307 2.15 2.14 5.24
C PRO A 307 2.64 2.53 3.84
N GLY A 308 3.04 3.80 3.70
CA GLY A 308 3.81 4.23 2.55
C GLY A 308 5.28 3.87 2.65
N GLY A 309 5.92 3.68 1.49
CA GLY A 309 7.37 3.50 1.45
C GLY A 309 8.03 3.84 0.12
N TYR A 310 7.38 3.63 -1.02
CA TYR A 310 7.95 4.05 -2.31
C TYR A 310 7.63 5.53 -2.56
N SER A 311 8.28 6.43 -1.82
CA SER A 311 7.97 7.86 -1.86
C SER A 311 9.22 8.72 -1.73
N GLY A 312 9.16 9.89 -2.38
CA GLY A 312 10.22 10.87 -2.47
C GLY A 312 9.73 12.25 -2.92
N ALA A 313 10.60 13.24 -2.84
CA ALA A 313 10.33 14.64 -3.20
C ALA A 313 10.87 15.02 -4.58
N SER A 314 11.63 14.12 -5.22
CA SER A 314 12.12 14.33 -6.58
C SER A 314 10.97 14.45 -7.56
N LYS A 315 11.15 15.26 -8.60
CA LYS A 315 10.13 15.56 -9.63
C LYS A 315 10.24 14.60 -10.81
N ILE A 316 11.32 13.83 -10.88
CA ILE A 316 11.70 12.97 -11.99
C ILE A 316 12.28 11.65 -11.47
N ALA A 317 12.34 10.64 -12.32
CA ALA A 317 13.02 9.39 -12.02
C ALA A 317 14.54 9.59 -12.15
N ASP A 318 15.20 9.91 -11.05
CA ASP A 318 16.62 10.21 -10.99
C ASP A 318 17.30 9.54 -9.78
N ALA A 319 18.55 9.91 -9.51
CA ALA A 319 19.26 9.39 -8.34
C ALA A 319 18.54 9.74 -7.03
N GLN A 320 17.91 10.91 -6.94
CA GLN A 320 17.16 11.33 -5.76
C GLN A 320 15.96 10.42 -5.51
N SER A 321 15.08 10.24 -6.50
CA SER A 321 13.92 9.37 -6.34
C SER A 321 14.34 7.95 -5.98
N ALA A 322 15.41 7.43 -6.60
CA ALA A 322 15.89 6.07 -6.36
C ALA A 322 16.33 5.85 -4.90
N TYR A 323 17.16 6.73 -4.32
CA TYR A 323 17.62 6.52 -2.94
C TYR A 323 16.53 6.80 -1.90
N GLU A 324 15.64 7.77 -2.14
CA GLU A 324 14.54 8.10 -1.22
C GLU A 324 13.55 6.92 -1.15
N HIS A 325 13.17 6.38 -2.31
CA HIS A 325 12.26 5.21 -2.40
C HIS A 325 12.89 3.96 -1.79
N MET A 326 14.17 3.69 -2.08
CA MET A 326 14.89 2.55 -1.51
C MET A 326 14.99 2.64 0.01
N TYR A 327 15.36 3.81 0.56
CA TYR A 327 15.44 4.01 2.00
C TYR A 327 14.09 3.76 2.67
N ASN A 328 13.04 4.44 2.19
CA ASN A 328 11.72 4.38 2.82
C ASN A 328 11.11 2.98 2.69
N ALA A 329 11.25 2.30 1.55
CA ALA A 329 10.74 0.93 1.38
C ALA A 329 11.54 -0.10 2.18
N LEU A 330 12.87 -0.04 2.18
CA LEU A 330 13.72 -1.02 2.87
C LEU A 330 13.52 -0.98 4.39
N VAL A 331 13.44 0.22 4.98
CA VAL A 331 13.23 0.37 6.43
C VAL A 331 11.90 -0.26 6.85
N GLN A 332 10.83 -0.11 6.07
CA GLN A 332 9.56 -0.80 6.35
C GLN A 332 9.67 -2.31 6.18
N GLY A 333 10.34 -2.78 5.12
CA GLY A 333 10.60 -4.20 4.89
C GLY A 333 11.31 -4.85 6.08
N LEU A 334 12.39 -4.24 6.56
CA LEU A 334 13.14 -4.70 7.74
C LEU A 334 12.31 -4.65 9.03
N GLY A 335 11.36 -3.71 9.10
CA GLY A 335 10.33 -3.63 10.12
C GLY A 335 9.25 -4.71 10.03
N GLY A 336 9.29 -5.62 9.06
CA GLY A 336 8.33 -6.73 8.95
C GLY A 336 6.92 -6.26 8.62
N VAL A 337 6.79 -5.36 7.65
CA VAL A 337 5.53 -4.83 7.12
C VAL A 337 4.84 -5.82 6.17
N ASP A 338 3.52 -5.73 6.03
CA ASP A 338 2.75 -6.58 5.11
C ASP A 338 2.66 -6.01 3.70
N ILE A 339 2.37 -4.71 3.58
CA ILE A 339 2.21 -4.01 2.30
C ILE A 339 3.02 -2.71 2.34
N ILE A 340 3.69 -2.36 1.25
CA ILE A 340 4.39 -1.07 1.08
C ILE A 340 3.75 -0.35 -0.10
N GLY A 341 3.12 0.80 0.18
CA GLY A 341 2.45 1.60 -0.85
C GLY A 341 3.33 2.65 -1.52
N SER A 342 2.70 3.31 -2.49
CA SER A 342 3.20 4.47 -3.24
C SER A 342 4.11 4.18 -4.44
N ALA A 343 4.22 2.93 -4.91
CA ALA A 343 5.10 2.62 -6.04
C ALA A 343 4.74 3.40 -7.31
N GLY A 344 5.77 3.91 -7.98
CA GLY A 344 5.68 4.82 -9.13
C GLY A 344 5.45 6.27 -8.75
N SER A 345 5.52 6.65 -7.47
CA SER A 345 5.30 8.03 -7.03
C SER A 345 6.47 8.96 -7.32
N LEU A 346 6.17 10.23 -7.53
CA LEU A 346 7.11 11.35 -7.56
C LEU A 346 6.43 12.58 -6.95
N ASP A 347 7.24 13.59 -6.62
CA ASP A 347 6.82 14.90 -6.12
C ASP A 347 5.84 14.81 -4.94
N ASN A 348 6.21 14.06 -3.90
CA ASN A 348 5.41 13.86 -2.68
C ASN A 348 4.03 13.26 -3.00
N ALA A 349 4.01 12.18 -3.78
CA ALA A 349 2.79 11.45 -4.18
C ALA A 349 1.82 12.23 -5.11
N LEU A 350 2.22 13.38 -5.66
CA LEU A 350 1.39 14.15 -6.61
C LEU A 350 1.51 13.68 -8.06
N ILE A 351 2.55 12.90 -8.38
CA ILE A 351 2.83 12.45 -9.74
C ILE A 351 2.96 10.92 -9.76
N LYS A 352 2.30 10.27 -10.71
CA LYS A 352 2.58 8.87 -11.07
C LYS A 352 3.49 8.81 -12.29
N CYS A 353 4.49 7.94 -12.28
CA CYS A 353 5.49 7.87 -13.33
C CYS A 353 5.73 6.42 -13.77
N TYR A 354 5.53 6.15 -15.06
CA TYR A 354 5.76 4.83 -15.66
C TYR A 354 7.20 4.35 -15.44
N VAL A 355 8.19 5.23 -15.66
CA VAL A 355 9.61 4.92 -15.49
C VAL A 355 9.91 4.60 -14.03
N MET A 356 9.42 5.43 -13.09
CA MET A 356 9.64 5.19 -11.66
C MET A 356 8.95 3.92 -11.18
N LEU A 357 7.80 3.55 -11.74
CA LEU A 357 7.13 2.29 -11.40
C LEU A 357 7.96 1.06 -11.79
N VAL A 358 8.65 1.09 -12.94
CA VAL A 358 9.58 0.03 -13.33
C VAL A 358 10.81 0.00 -12.40
N ILE A 359 11.31 1.15 -11.97
CA ILE A 359 12.40 1.25 -10.99
C ILE A 359 11.95 0.70 -9.63
N ASP A 360 10.75 1.07 -9.16
CA ASP A 360 10.19 0.59 -7.89
C ASP A 360 9.92 -0.92 -7.91
N ASN A 361 9.66 -1.52 -9.08
CA ASN A 361 9.62 -2.97 -9.23
C ASN A 361 11.00 -3.62 -8.93
N GLU A 362 12.09 -3.03 -9.41
CA GLU A 362 13.46 -3.48 -9.08
C GLU A 362 13.76 -3.27 -7.58
N ILE A 363 13.38 -2.12 -7.02
CA ILE A 363 13.53 -1.83 -5.59
C ILE A 363 12.72 -2.83 -4.76
N SER A 364 11.49 -3.16 -5.16
CA SER A 364 10.67 -4.15 -4.48
C SER A 364 11.33 -5.53 -4.49
N ALA A 365 11.90 -5.96 -5.62
CA ALA A 365 12.67 -7.19 -5.70
C ALA A 365 13.86 -7.21 -4.71
N LEU A 366 14.58 -6.08 -4.58
CA LEU A 366 15.67 -5.93 -3.62
C LEU A 366 15.19 -6.01 -2.17
N VAL A 367 14.09 -5.33 -1.83
CA VAL A 367 13.49 -5.37 -0.50
C VAL A 367 13.06 -6.80 -0.17
N GLN A 368 12.33 -7.46 -1.06
CA GLN A 368 11.88 -8.85 -0.89
C GLN A 368 13.05 -9.81 -0.73
N ARG A 369 14.13 -9.66 -1.50
CA ARG A 369 15.36 -10.47 -1.35
C ARG A 369 16.01 -10.25 0.01
N THR A 370 16.07 -9.00 0.47
CA THR A 370 16.71 -8.61 1.74
C THR A 370 15.96 -9.18 2.95
N ILE A 371 14.63 -9.16 2.92
CA ILE A 371 13.82 -9.63 4.06
C ILE A 371 13.59 -11.15 4.04
N LYS A 372 13.88 -11.83 2.93
CA LYS A 372 13.74 -13.28 2.80
C LYS A 372 14.60 -13.98 3.84
N GLU A 373 13.98 -14.89 4.58
CA GLU A 373 14.69 -15.71 5.56
C GLU A 373 15.76 -16.57 4.89
N VAL A 374 16.94 -16.61 5.50
CA VAL A 374 18.07 -17.40 5.03
C VAL A 374 18.05 -18.75 5.73
N GLU A 375 18.05 -19.81 4.93
CA GLU A 375 18.19 -21.17 5.44
C GLU A 375 19.65 -21.43 5.81
N VAL A 376 19.89 -21.88 7.05
CA VAL A 376 21.21 -22.28 7.53
C VAL A 376 21.21 -23.79 7.74
N ASN A 377 21.87 -24.51 6.83
CA ASN A 377 22.04 -25.96 6.87
C ASN A 377 23.43 -26.34 6.36
N GLU A 378 23.78 -27.62 6.40
CA GLU A 378 25.10 -28.11 5.98
C GLU A 378 25.46 -27.75 4.52
N ASP A 379 24.51 -27.87 3.59
CA ASP A 379 24.71 -27.55 2.16
C ASP A 379 24.94 -26.04 1.95
N LYS A 380 24.27 -25.18 2.74
CA LYS A 380 24.41 -23.72 2.67
C LYS A 380 25.68 -23.23 3.38
N LEU A 381 26.07 -23.85 4.49
CA LEU A 381 27.33 -23.57 5.17
C LEU A 381 28.54 -23.99 4.33
N ALA A 382 28.40 -25.05 3.53
CA ALA A 382 29.37 -25.50 2.54
C ALA A 382 30.79 -25.75 3.10
N VAL A 383 30.91 -26.12 4.38
CA VAL A 383 32.20 -26.28 5.07
C VAL A 383 33.09 -27.32 4.37
N ASN A 384 32.51 -28.46 3.98
CA ASN A 384 33.24 -29.52 3.26
C ASN A 384 33.72 -29.06 1.88
N VAL A 385 32.93 -28.21 1.19
CA VAL A 385 33.32 -27.63 -0.10
C VAL A 385 34.51 -26.70 0.06
N VAL A 386 34.54 -25.89 1.12
CA VAL A 386 35.69 -25.02 1.44
C VAL A 386 36.93 -25.86 1.71
N ALA A 387 36.82 -26.92 2.52
CA ALA A 387 37.93 -27.83 2.81
C ALA A 387 38.50 -28.46 1.54
N GLU A 388 37.64 -29.02 0.68
CA GLU A 388 38.02 -29.65 -0.59
C GLU A 388 38.76 -28.67 -1.52
N VAL A 389 38.26 -27.44 -1.66
CA VAL A 389 38.89 -26.43 -2.53
C VAL A 389 40.28 -26.02 -2.01
N ILE A 390 40.45 -25.89 -0.70
CA ILE A 390 41.73 -25.54 -0.07
C ILE A 390 42.75 -26.68 -0.23
N GLU A 391 42.34 -27.92 0.04
CA GLU A 391 43.20 -29.11 -0.10
C GLU A 391 43.73 -29.25 -1.53
N ASN A 392 42.92 -28.91 -2.52
CA ASN A 392 43.29 -28.97 -3.93
C ASN A 392 43.96 -27.70 -4.48
N GLN A 393 44.27 -26.70 -3.64
CA GLN A 393 44.81 -25.39 -4.04
C GLN A 393 44.02 -24.72 -5.18
N GLY A 394 42.69 -24.90 -5.19
CA GLY A 394 41.80 -24.53 -6.30
C GLY A 394 40.99 -23.25 -6.04
N ASN A 395 39.91 -23.10 -6.80
CA ASN A 395 38.90 -22.08 -6.60
C ASN A 395 37.47 -22.65 -6.79
N PHE A 396 36.45 -21.89 -6.42
CA PHE A 396 35.07 -22.35 -6.43
C PHE A 396 34.38 -22.32 -7.79
N LEU A 397 34.97 -21.72 -8.85
CA LEU A 397 34.29 -21.49 -10.13
C LEU A 397 33.84 -22.80 -10.79
N GLU A 398 34.69 -23.82 -10.72
CA GLU A 398 34.42 -25.13 -11.33
C GLU A 398 33.70 -26.11 -10.40
N HIS A 399 33.51 -25.72 -9.13
CA HIS A 399 32.93 -26.60 -8.12
C HIS A 399 31.43 -26.83 -8.36
N LYS A 400 30.97 -28.07 -8.14
CA LYS A 400 29.56 -28.46 -8.36
C LYS A 400 28.58 -27.66 -7.49
N HIS A 401 29.00 -27.35 -6.25
CA HIS A 401 28.21 -26.54 -5.31
C HIS A 401 27.88 -25.17 -5.88
N THR A 402 28.86 -24.45 -6.44
CA THR A 402 28.65 -23.12 -7.06
C THR A 402 27.57 -23.17 -8.13
N ARG A 403 27.64 -24.13 -9.05
CA ARG A 403 26.62 -24.31 -10.10
C ARG A 403 25.26 -24.66 -9.53
N LYS A 404 25.21 -25.52 -8.49
CA LYS A 404 23.98 -25.92 -7.81
C LYS A 404 23.31 -24.72 -7.15
N GLN A 405 24.04 -23.92 -6.37
CA GLN A 405 23.49 -22.76 -5.66
C GLN A 405 23.09 -21.63 -6.62
N LEU A 406 23.86 -21.40 -7.68
CA LEU A 406 23.50 -20.44 -8.72
C LEU A 406 22.16 -20.79 -9.37
N ARG A 407 21.96 -22.07 -9.74
CA ARG A 407 20.69 -22.56 -10.29
C ARG A 407 19.55 -22.56 -9.29
N ALA A 408 19.86 -22.70 -8.00
CA ALA A 408 18.89 -22.60 -6.91
C ALA A 408 18.48 -21.15 -6.59
N GLY A 409 19.05 -20.15 -7.28
CA GLY A 409 18.71 -18.74 -7.08
C GLY A 409 19.34 -18.12 -5.82
N GLU A 410 20.52 -18.59 -5.42
CA GLU A 410 21.26 -18.00 -4.29
C GLU A 410 21.64 -16.54 -4.57
N LEU A 411 21.88 -16.17 -5.83
CA LEU A 411 22.16 -14.80 -6.22
C LEU A 411 20.91 -14.15 -6.81
N TRP A 412 20.65 -12.92 -6.39
CA TRP A 412 19.66 -12.07 -7.03
C TRP A 412 20.15 -11.62 -8.40
N VAL A 413 19.22 -11.59 -9.37
CA VAL A 413 19.47 -11.17 -10.74
C VAL A 413 18.65 -9.91 -11.01
N PRO A 414 19.29 -8.78 -11.37
CA PRO A 414 18.59 -7.54 -11.68
C PRO A 414 17.78 -7.66 -12.96
N GLY A 415 16.62 -7.01 -12.99
CA GLY A 415 15.83 -6.84 -14.20
C GLY A 415 16.32 -5.67 -15.05
N ILE A 416 16.73 -4.56 -14.41
CA ILE A 416 17.17 -3.33 -15.10
C ILE A 416 18.54 -2.83 -14.65
N SER A 417 19.05 -3.27 -13.49
CA SER A 417 20.36 -2.83 -12.99
C SER A 417 21.52 -3.43 -13.79
N GLN A 418 22.48 -2.59 -14.16
CA GLN A 418 23.63 -2.94 -14.99
C GLN A 418 24.81 -3.43 -14.13
N ARG A 419 25.39 -4.59 -14.47
CA ARG A 419 26.52 -5.22 -13.75
C ARG A 419 27.69 -5.62 -14.66
N GLN A 420 27.62 -5.26 -15.93
CA GLN A 420 28.65 -5.51 -16.92
C GLN A 420 29.92 -4.68 -16.65
N THR A 421 31.02 -4.99 -17.35
CA THR A 421 32.25 -4.18 -17.22
C THR A 421 32.04 -2.77 -17.75
N PHE A 422 32.92 -1.84 -17.35
CA PHE A 422 32.86 -0.46 -17.82
C PHE A 422 32.93 -0.37 -19.34
N GLU A 423 33.79 -1.15 -19.98
CA GLU A 423 33.97 -1.16 -21.43
C GLU A 423 32.68 -1.63 -22.13
N GLN A 424 32.01 -2.65 -21.60
CA GLN A 424 30.74 -3.14 -22.14
C GLN A 424 29.62 -2.12 -21.96
N TRP A 425 29.56 -1.44 -20.81
CA TRP A 425 28.59 -0.38 -20.56
C TRP A 425 28.84 0.85 -21.46
N ALA A 426 30.10 1.28 -21.60
CA ALA A 426 30.48 2.49 -22.32
C ALA A 426 30.15 2.46 -23.82
N VAL A 427 29.99 1.26 -24.42
CA VAL A 427 29.53 1.11 -25.82
C VAL A 427 28.13 1.68 -26.03
N LYS A 428 27.23 1.52 -25.06
CA LYS A 428 25.85 2.05 -25.15
C LYS A 428 25.64 3.31 -24.31
N GLY A 429 26.30 3.40 -23.15
CA GLY A 429 26.16 4.51 -22.22
C GLY A 429 24.73 4.70 -21.68
N GLU A 430 23.90 3.66 -21.71
CA GLU A 430 22.50 3.73 -21.31
C GLU A 430 22.38 4.01 -19.82
N LYS A 431 21.54 5.00 -19.48
CA LYS A 431 21.18 5.31 -18.11
C LYS A 431 20.03 4.42 -17.63
N LEU A 432 19.89 4.26 -16.33
CA LEU A 432 18.89 3.37 -15.74
C LEU A 432 17.46 3.81 -16.10
N GLU A 433 17.20 5.11 -16.08
CA GLU A 433 15.90 5.69 -16.44
C GLU A 433 15.52 5.44 -17.90
N ASP A 434 16.50 5.33 -18.80
CA ASP A 434 16.27 5.03 -20.21
C ASP A 434 15.92 3.55 -20.40
N ILE A 435 16.64 2.66 -19.71
CA ILE A 435 16.34 1.22 -19.68
C ILE A 435 14.94 0.97 -19.10
N ALA A 436 14.60 1.62 -17.99
CA ALA A 436 13.30 1.52 -17.36
C ALA A 436 12.18 2.05 -18.27
N ARG A 437 12.40 3.15 -18.98
CA ARG A 437 11.46 3.68 -19.99
C ARG A 437 11.24 2.70 -21.12
N GLN A 438 12.31 2.15 -21.68
CA GLN A 438 12.23 1.17 -22.77
C GLN A 438 11.49 -0.09 -22.30
N ARG A 439 11.78 -0.57 -21.09
CA ARG A 439 11.08 -1.69 -20.47
C ARG A 439 9.58 -1.43 -20.30
N ALA A 440 9.20 -0.23 -19.85
CA ALA A 440 7.78 0.15 -19.74
C ALA A 440 7.06 0.08 -21.10
N LYS A 441 7.68 0.63 -22.17
CA LYS A 441 7.12 0.59 -23.53
C LYS A 441 6.98 -0.84 -24.05
N GLU A 442 7.99 -1.68 -23.84
CA GLU A 442 7.96 -3.10 -24.23
C GLU A 442 6.84 -3.87 -23.53
N LEU A 443 6.69 -3.67 -22.21
CA LEU A 443 5.63 -4.31 -21.44
C LEU A 443 4.25 -3.86 -21.90
N LEU A 444 4.04 -2.56 -22.14
CA LEU A 444 2.76 -2.06 -22.65
C LEU A 444 2.41 -2.61 -24.05
N ALA A 445 3.42 -2.81 -24.90
CA ALA A 445 3.23 -3.35 -26.24
C ALA A 445 2.96 -4.87 -26.25
N THR A 446 3.49 -5.63 -25.29
CA THR A 446 3.50 -7.10 -25.32
C THR A 446 2.60 -7.76 -24.29
N HIS A 447 2.33 -7.09 -23.15
CA HIS A 447 1.54 -7.67 -22.06
C HIS A 447 0.05 -7.69 -22.39
N GLN A 448 -0.56 -8.84 -22.17
CA GLN A 448 -1.98 -9.08 -22.32
C GLN A 448 -2.60 -9.44 -20.97
N VAL A 449 -3.55 -8.62 -20.55
CA VAL A 449 -4.32 -8.83 -19.33
C VAL A 449 -5.33 -9.95 -19.56
N LEU A 450 -5.63 -10.72 -18.51
CA LEU A 450 -6.75 -11.66 -18.52
C LEU A 450 -8.06 -10.90 -18.82
N PRO A 451 -8.76 -11.16 -19.95
CA PRO A 451 -9.97 -10.44 -20.29
C PRO A 451 -11.08 -10.64 -19.24
N LEU A 452 -12.05 -9.73 -19.22
CA LEU A 452 -13.32 -9.92 -18.53
C LEU A 452 -14.29 -10.66 -19.46
N ASP A 453 -15.24 -11.39 -18.88
CA ASP A 453 -16.33 -11.99 -19.65
C ASP A 453 -17.26 -10.91 -20.23
N ASP A 454 -17.79 -11.13 -21.44
CA ASP A 454 -18.65 -10.16 -22.13
C ASP A 454 -19.86 -9.72 -21.31
N GLU A 455 -20.42 -10.61 -20.49
CA GLU A 455 -21.55 -10.28 -19.61
C GLU A 455 -21.14 -9.38 -18.44
N VAL A 456 -19.91 -9.54 -17.92
CA VAL A 456 -19.36 -8.65 -16.88
C VAL A 456 -19.09 -7.26 -17.46
N GLU A 457 -18.57 -7.19 -18.68
CA GLU A 457 -18.37 -5.91 -19.38
C GLU A 457 -19.68 -5.15 -19.60
N LYS A 458 -20.72 -5.84 -20.08
CA LYS A 458 -22.07 -5.24 -20.22
C LYS A 458 -22.62 -4.75 -18.89
N GLU A 459 -22.40 -5.50 -17.82
CA GLU A 459 -22.86 -5.11 -16.49
C GLU A 459 -22.11 -3.88 -15.97
N PHE A 460 -20.79 -3.79 -16.20
CA PHE A 460 -20.03 -2.57 -15.88
C PHE A 460 -20.58 -1.35 -16.61
N ASP A 461 -20.89 -1.48 -17.90
CA ASP A 461 -21.44 -0.37 -18.69
C ASP A 461 -22.84 0.05 -18.18
N ARG A 462 -23.68 -0.92 -17.78
CA ARG A 462 -24.97 -0.65 -17.14
C ARG A 462 -24.80 0.13 -15.83
N ILE A 463 -23.87 -0.30 -14.98
CA ILE A 463 -23.59 0.34 -13.67
C ILE A 463 -23.08 1.76 -13.88
N ILE A 464 -22.12 1.97 -14.80
CA ILE A 464 -21.58 3.29 -15.13
C ILE A 464 -22.68 4.21 -15.69
N ALA A 465 -23.58 3.70 -16.54
CA ALA A 465 -24.70 4.47 -17.05
C ALA A 465 -25.67 4.89 -15.94
N ALA A 466 -25.96 3.99 -14.98
CA ALA A 466 -26.78 4.32 -13.81
C ALA A 466 -26.11 5.39 -12.93
N ALA A 467 -24.80 5.26 -12.67
CA ALA A 467 -24.05 6.26 -11.92
C ALA A 467 -24.09 7.64 -12.58
N LYS A 468 -23.98 7.70 -13.92
CA LYS A 468 -24.12 8.96 -14.68
C LYS A 468 -25.53 9.55 -14.60
N ALA A 469 -26.56 8.71 -14.62
CA ALA A 469 -27.95 9.17 -14.54
C ALA A 469 -28.29 9.76 -13.16
N ASP A 470 -27.66 9.27 -12.09
CA ASP A 470 -27.82 9.84 -10.74
C ASP A 470 -27.16 11.23 -10.56
N LEU A 471 -26.32 11.67 -11.52
CA LEU A 471 -25.73 13.01 -11.52
C LEU A 471 -26.69 14.09 -12.05
N THR A 472 -27.69 13.68 -12.84
CA THR A 472 -28.66 14.57 -13.50
C THR A 472 -29.96 14.60 -12.74
#